data_AF-A0A7X7V815-F1
#
_entry.id   AF-A0A7X7V815-F1
#
_cell.length_a   1.000
_cell.length_b   1.000
_cell.length_c   1.000
_cell.angle_alpha   90.00
_cell.angle_beta   90.00
_cell.angle_gamma   90.00
#
_symmetry.space_group_name_H-M   'P 1'
#
loop_
_entity.id
_entity.type
_entity.pdbx_description
1 polymer ?
#
loop_
_entity_poly.entity_id
_entity_poly.type
_entity_poly.pdbx_seq_one_letter_code
_entity_poly.pdbx_strand_id
1 'polypeptide(L)'
;MRIMAQTAMVMNLDKCIGCHTCSVTCKQAWTNRAGTEYIWFNNVETRPGLGYPKTYENQDRWKGGWRRKSSGKLQLRAGGRWWKLLNIFHNPDMPQLTDYYEPWTYEYDMLLKAPANSPHVPVARPKSLITGDDMKITWSANWDDDLSGSQEIAVNDPVLA
;
A
#
# COMPACT_ATOMS: atom_id res chain seq x y z
N MET A 1 -25.21 29.40 11.60
CA MET A 1 -23.74 29.55 11.47
C MET A 1 -23.10 28.75 12.58
N ARG A 2 -22.23 27.79 12.28
CA ARG A 2 -21.50 27.00 13.29
C ARG A 2 -20.01 27.07 12.98
N ILE A 3 -19.27 27.86 13.76
CA ILE A 3 -17.81 28.01 13.60
C ILE A 3 -17.13 26.74 14.10
N MET A 4 -16.20 26.21 13.31
CA MET A 4 -15.37 25.05 13.63
C MET A 4 -13.93 25.34 13.21
N ALA A 5 -12.96 24.69 13.87
CA ALA A 5 -11.54 24.81 13.55
C ALA A 5 -10.96 23.44 13.21
N GLN A 6 -10.06 23.39 12.21
CA GLN A 6 -9.36 22.19 11.77
C GLN A 6 -7.93 22.57 11.38
N THR A 7 -6.94 21.85 11.90
CA THR A 7 -5.56 21.95 11.43
C THR A 7 -5.45 21.29 10.06
N ALA A 8 -4.92 22.01 9.07
CA ALA A 8 -4.72 21.52 7.71
C ALA A 8 -3.22 21.35 7.41
N MET A 9 -2.92 20.59 6.36
CA MET A 9 -1.57 20.33 5.88
C MET A 9 -1.46 20.77 4.42
N VAL A 10 -0.30 21.31 4.05
CA VAL A 10 0.06 21.63 2.65
C VAL A 10 1.36 20.92 2.33
N MET A 11 1.38 20.18 1.22
CA MET A 11 2.58 19.53 0.69
C MET A 11 3.00 20.26 -0.59
N ASN A 12 4.18 20.89 -0.59
CA ASN A 12 4.71 21.52 -1.80
C ASN A 12 5.45 20.48 -2.65
N LEU A 13 4.80 20.03 -3.73
CA LEU A 13 5.35 18.99 -4.61
C LEU A 13 6.59 19.46 -5.39
N ASP A 14 6.74 20.78 -5.62
CA ASP A 14 7.96 21.35 -6.25
C ASP A 14 9.21 21.18 -5.37
N LYS A 15 9.02 21.07 -4.07
CA LYS A 15 10.10 20.81 -3.09
C LYS A 15 10.14 19.37 -2.61
N CYS A 16 9.26 18.51 -3.11
CA CYS A 16 9.29 17.09 -2.78
C CYS A 16 10.49 16.44 -3.46
N ILE A 17 11.28 15.69 -2.70
CA ILE A 17 12.47 14.99 -3.21
C ILE A 17 12.32 13.46 -3.14
N GLY A 18 11.11 12.95 -2.89
CA GLY A 18 10.85 11.51 -2.89
C GLY A 18 11.65 10.70 -1.84
N CYS A 19 12.16 11.31 -0.75
CA CYS A 19 13.14 10.65 0.12
C CYS A 19 12.56 9.64 1.15
N HIS A 20 11.24 9.45 1.19
CA HIS A 20 10.54 8.51 2.10
C HIS A 20 10.77 8.71 3.62
N THR A 21 11.43 9.79 4.06
CA THR A 21 11.70 10.04 5.49
C THR A 21 10.43 10.15 6.33
N CYS A 22 9.38 10.76 5.77
CA CYS A 22 8.06 10.85 6.38
C CYS A 22 7.41 9.46 6.58
N SER A 23 7.59 8.55 5.62
CA SER A 23 7.07 7.19 5.68
C SER A 23 7.76 6.38 6.78
N VAL A 24 9.10 6.43 6.84
CA VAL A 24 9.89 5.67 7.83
C VAL A 24 9.61 6.16 9.25
N THR A 25 9.60 7.47 9.50
CA THR A 25 9.34 8.01 10.84
C THR A 25 7.92 7.65 11.32
N CYS A 26 6.92 7.71 10.44
CA CYS A 26 5.57 7.27 10.73
C CYS A 26 5.50 5.76 11.04
N LYS A 27 6.17 4.92 10.25
CA LYS A 27 6.23 3.47 10.44
C LYS A 27 6.82 3.12 11.81
N GLN A 28 7.96 3.70 12.15
CA GLN A 28 8.65 3.41 13.42
C GLN A 28 7.85 3.86 14.64
N ALA A 29 7.15 4.98 14.54
CA ALA A 29 6.34 5.48 15.65
C ALA A 29 5.02 4.71 15.84
N TRP A 30 4.40 4.23 14.75
CA TRP A 30 2.98 3.84 14.80
C TRP A 30 2.65 2.43 14.31
N THR A 31 3.32 1.92 13.27
CA THR A 31 2.91 0.68 12.55
C THR A 31 4.04 -0.35 12.42
N ASN A 32 4.90 -0.45 13.44
CA ASN A 32 5.99 -1.43 13.54
C ASN A 32 5.61 -2.75 14.26
N ARG A 33 4.32 -2.97 14.52
CA ARG A 33 3.79 -4.15 15.23
C ARG A 33 3.24 -5.18 14.25
N ALA A 34 3.27 -6.45 14.64
CA ALA A 34 2.64 -7.55 13.91
C ALA A 34 1.14 -7.28 13.62
N GLY A 35 0.70 -7.59 12.41
CA GLY A 35 -0.59 -7.24 11.83
C GLY A 35 -0.65 -5.86 11.17
N THR A 36 0.40 -5.03 11.31
CA THR A 36 0.48 -3.67 10.74
C THR A 36 1.77 -3.40 9.98
N GLU A 37 2.65 -4.40 9.87
CA GLU A 37 3.93 -4.33 9.18
C GLU A 37 3.78 -3.95 7.70
N TYR A 38 2.70 -4.36 7.04
CA TYR A 38 2.41 -3.93 5.67
C TYR A 38 1.88 -2.50 5.61
N ILE A 39 1.29 -1.97 6.69
CA ILE A 39 0.56 -0.69 6.68
C ILE A 39 1.49 0.52 6.73
N TRP A 40 1.43 1.38 5.71
CA TRP A 40 2.09 2.68 5.68
C TRP A 40 1.04 3.79 5.76
N PHE A 41 0.81 4.36 6.95
CA PHE A 41 -0.13 5.49 7.11
C PHE A 41 0.29 6.72 6.32
N ASN A 42 1.60 6.96 6.25
CA ASN A 42 2.20 7.92 5.34
C ASN A 42 3.06 7.12 4.36
N ASN A 43 2.74 7.19 3.07
CA ASN A 43 3.51 6.64 1.98
C ASN A 43 3.84 7.74 0.96
N VAL A 44 4.84 7.49 0.12
CA VAL A 44 5.23 8.35 -1.00
C VAL A 44 5.21 7.48 -2.24
N GLU A 45 4.72 8.01 -3.35
CA GLU A 45 4.55 7.27 -4.60
C GLU A 45 5.17 8.07 -5.74
N THR A 46 5.86 7.38 -6.64
CA THR A 46 6.35 7.98 -7.88
C THR A 46 5.22 8.02 -8.91
N ARG A 47 5.18 9.09 -9.70
CA ARG A 47 4.19 9.26 -10.78
C ARG A 47 4.86 9.42 -12.15
N PRO A 48 4.30 8.81 -13.20
CA PRO A 48 3.12 7.91 -13.20
C PRO A 48 3.41 6.54 -12.57
N GLY A 49 2.40 5.92 -11.94
CA GLY A 49 2.55 4.68 -11.17
C GLY A 49 1.23 4.09 -10.67
N LEU A 50 1.28 2.90 -10.07
CA LEU A 50 0.07 2.23 -9.54
C LEU A 50 -0.31 2.70 -8.13
N GLY A 51 0.67 3.23 -7.38
CA GLY A 51 0.47 3.64 -6.00
C GLY A 51 0.24 2.48 -5.03
N TYR A 52 -0.20 2.82 -3.81
CA TYR A 52 -0.29 1.91 -2.69
C TYR A 52 -1.60 2.09 -1.89
N PRO A 53 -2.53 1.10 -1.88
CA PRO A 53 -2.51 -0.14 -2.64
C PRO A 53 -2.61 0.11 -4.15
N LYS A 54 -2.21 -0.87 -4.95
CA LYS A 54 -2.20 -0.75 -6.42
C LYS A 54 -3.55 -0.27 -6.94
N THR A 55 -3.52 0.74 -7.81
CA THR A 55 -4.67 1.34 -8.50
C THR A 55 -5.71 1.96 -7.56
N TYR A 56 -5.35 2.41 -6.34
CA TYR A 56 -6.32 2.92 -5.36
C TYR A 56 -7.20 4.07 -5.89
N GLU A 57 -6.74 4.81 -6.90
CA GLU A 57 -7.48 5.88 -7.55
C GLU A 57 -8.64 5.40 -8.43
N ASN A 58 -8.62 4.13 -8.89
CA ASN A 58 -9.68 3.56 -9.70
C ASN A 58 -10.95 3.30 -8.87
N GLN A 59 -11.83 4.29 -8.79
CA GLN A 59 -13.09 4.20 -8.03
C GLN A 59 -14.17 3.36 -8.71
N ASP A 60 -13.96 2.93 -9.95
CA ASP A 60 -14.83 1.96 -10.61
C ASP A 60 -14.50 0.53 -10.16
N ARG A 61 -13.28 0.28 -9.69
CA ARG A 61 -12.89 -0.93 -8.96
C ARG A 61 -13.19 -0.82 -7.47
N TRP A 62 -12.66 0.21 -6.79
CA TRP A 62 -12.60 0.26 -5.31
C TRP A 62 -13.82 0.89 -4.63
N LYS A 63 -14.70 1.53 -5.40
CA LYS A 63 -15.96 2.12 -4.91
C LYS A 63 -15.80 3.06 -3.70
N GLY A 64 -14.66 3.73 -3.56
CA GLY A 64 -14.39 4.72 -2.52
C GLY A 64 -15.16 6.03 -2.73
N GLY A 65 -15.30 6.82 -1.67
CA GLY A 65 -15.88 8.17 -1.73
C GLY A 65 -17.38 8.23 -2.10
N TRP A 66 -17.78 9.38 -2.66
CA TRP A 66 -19.17 9.75 -2.92
C TRP A 66 -19.41 10.00 -4.41
N ARG A 67 -20.65 9.83 -4.84
CA ARG A 67 -21.17 10.27 -6.14
C ARG A 67 -22.41 11.13 -5.95
N ARG A 68 -22.62 12.08 -6.86
CA ARG A 68 -23.81 12.93 -6.89
C ARG A 68 -24.89 12.28 -7.74
N LYS A 69 -26.10 12.12 -7.20
CA LYS A 69 -27.27 11.67 -7.95
C LYS A 69 -27.80 12.78 -8.87
N SER A 70 -28.59 12.41 -9.87
CA SER A 70 -29.36 13.37 -10.69
C SER A 70 -30.26 14.29 -9.85
N SER A 71 -30.75 13.82 -8.70
CA SER A 71 -31.50 14.62 -7.72
C SER A 71 -30.65 15.59 -6.90
N GLY A 72 -29.34 15.65 -7.12
CA GLY A 72 -28.40 16.50 -6.39
C GLY A 72 -27.92 15.94 -5.05
N LYS A 73 -28.54 14.88 -4.52
CA LYS A 73 -28.11 14.23 -3.26
C LYS A 73 -26.83 13.43 -3.43
N LEU A 74 -25.98 13.40 -2.40
CA LEU A 74 -24.80 12.55 -2.34
C LEU A 74 -25.16 11.11 -1.96
N GLN A 75 -24.46 10.16 -2.54
CA GLN A 75 -24.52 8.74 -2.19
C GLN A 75 -23.11 8.14 -2.20
N LEU A 76 -22.82 7.25 -1.26
CA LEU A 76 -21.59 6.45 -1.29
C LEU A 76 -21.51 5.62 -2.58
N ARG A 77 -20.31 5.53 -3.17
CA ARG A 77 -20.05 4.66 -4.32
C ARG A 77 -20.20 3.18 -3.95
N ALA A 78 -19.71 2.78 -2.78
CA ALA A 78 -19.87 1.44 -2.18
C ALA A 78 -21.30 1.10 -1.71
N GLY A 79 -22.33 1.77 -2.21
CA GLY A 79 -23.73 1.46 -1.89
C GLY A 79 -24.26 2.08 -0.58
N GLY A 80 -25.58 2.01 -0.41
CA GLY A 80 -26.29 2.55 0.75
C GLY A 80 -26.23 1.63 1.98
N ARG A 81 -26.94 2.01 3.05
CA ARG A 81 -26.99 1.25 4.31
C ARG A 81 -27.38 -0.22 4.12
N TRP A 82 -28.41 -0.50 3.32
CA TRP A 82 -28.87 -1.87 3.04
C TRP A 82 -27.84 -2.70 2.27
N TRP A 83 -27.18 -2.11 1.27
CA TRP A 83 -26.13 -2.81 0.51
C TRP A 83 -24.95 -3.20 1.41
N LYS A 84 -24.53 -2.29 2.29
CA LYS A 84 -23.47 -2.58 3.26
C LYS A 84 -23.87 -3.66 4.27
N LEU A 85 -25.12 -3.68 4.70
CA LEU A 85 -25.62 -4.71 5.61
C LEU A 85 -25.61 -6.10 4.96
N LEU A 86 -26.03 -6.20 3.69
CA LEU A 86 -26.01 -7.46 2.94
C LEU A 86 -24.59 -7.98 2.69
N ASN A 87 -23.60 -7.08 2.60
CA ASN A 87 -22.19 -7.42 2.35
C ASN A 87 -21.32 -7.34 3.61
N ILE A 88 -21.90 -7.39 4.82
CA ILE A 88 -21.12 -7.25 6.06
C ILE A 88 -20.19 -8.45 6.31
N PHE A 89 -20.63 -9.65 5.94
CA PHE A 89 -19.85 -10.88 6.14
C PHE A 89 -18.75 -11.07 5.10
N HIS A 90 -18.88 -10.39 3.96
CA HIS A 90 -17.88 -10.37 2.92
C HIS A 90 -18.01 -9.08 2.12
N ASN A 91 -17.05 -8.17 2.29
CA ASN A 91 -17.03 -6.93 1.54
C ASN A 91 -16.39 -7.17 0.15
N PRO A 92 -17.16 -7.11 -0.94
CA PRO A 92 -16.65 -7.38 -2.29
C PRO A 92 -15.65 -6.34 -2.78
N ASP A 93 -15.66 -5.14 -2.19
CA ASP A 93 -14.81 -4.02 -2.60
C ASP A 93 -13.50 -3.94 -1.77
N MET A 94 -13.28 -4.88 -0.82
CA MET A 94 -12.14 -4.85 0.09
C MET A 94 -10.83 -5.22 -0.62
N PRO A 95 -9.80 -4.34 -0.60
CA PRO A 95 -8.47 -4.69 -1.11
C PRO A 95 -7.88 -5.88 -0.35
N GLN A 96 -7.23 -6.78 -1.10
CA GLN A 96 -6.55 -7.93 -0.55
C GLN A 96 -5.09 -7.57 -0.21
N LEU A 97 -4.41 -8.42 0.56
CA LEU A 97 -3.01 -8.21 0.92
C LEU A 97 -2.11 -8.10 -0.34
N THR A 98 -2.44 -8.82 -1.40
CA THR A 98 -1.73 -8.80 -2.69
C THR A 98 -1.92 -7.51 -3.49
N ASP A 99 -2.94 -6.70 -3.17
CA ASP A 99 -3.10 -5.35 -3.71
C ASP A 99 -2.15 -4.35 -3.03
N TYR A 100 -1.78 -4.62 -1.77
CA TYR A 100 -0.69 -3.96 -1.05
C TYR A 100 0.63 -4.68 -1.39
N TYR A 101 1.11 -5.54 -0.49
CA TYR A 101 2.17 -6.50 -0.69
C TYR A 101 2.14 -7.51 0.48
N GLU A 102 2.69 -8.70 0.28
CA GLU A 102 2.93 -9.61 1.40
C GLU A 102 4.18 -9.16 2.15
N PRO A 103 4.09 -8.79 3.44
CA PRO A 103 5.24 -8.32 4.19
C PRO A 103 6.26 -9.45 4.40
N TRP A 104 7.54 -9.12 4.31
CA TRP A 104 8.62 -10.11 4.43
C TRP A 104 9.74 -9.63 5.36
N THR A 105 10.53 -10.59 5.83
CA THR A 105 11.80 -10.38 6.51
C THR A 105 12.87 -11.27 5.87
N TYR A 106 14.07 -11.33 6.42
CA TYR A 106 15.14 -12.20 5.94
C TYR A 106 15.69 -13.07 7.07
N GLU A 107 16.15 -14.26 6.72
CA GLU A 107 16.84 -15.16 7.64
C GLU A 107 18.29 -14.73 7.89
N TYR A 108 18.47 -13.59 8.57
CA TYR A 108 19.80 -13.01 8.82
C TYR A 108 20.71 -13.92 9.64
N ASP A 109 20.14 -14.70 10.56
CA ASP A 109 20.85 -15.66 11.40
C ASP A 109 21.66 -16.69 10.59
N MET A 110 21.22 -17.03 9.38
CA MET A 110 21.92 -17.98 8.50
C MET A 110 23.32 -17.49 8.12
N LEU A 111 23.53 -16.16 8.07
CA LEU A 111 24.85 -15.59 7.76
C LEU A 111 25.88 -15.82 8.88
N LEU A 112 25.41 -16.06 10.10
CA LEU A 112 26.26 -16.29 11.27
C LEU A 112 26.34 -17.78 11.66
N LYS A 113 25.26 -18.54 11.42
CA LYS A 113 25.12 -19.94 11.83
C LYS A 113 25.51 -20.95 10.73
N ALA A 114 25.84 -20.50 9.52
CA ALA A 114 26.19 -21.38 8.43
C ALA A 114 27.35 -22.33 8.81
N PRO A 115 27.25 -23.65 8.49
CA PRO A 115 28.34 -24.58 8.74
C PRO A 115 29.63 -24.15 8.01
N ALA A 116 30.77 -24.26 8.67
CA ALA A 116 32.07 -23.87 8.10
C ALA A 116 32.44 -24.64 6.82
N ASN A 117 31.87 -25.83 6.64
CA ASN A 117 32.04 -26.69 5.47
C ASN A 117 30.91 -26.54 4.43
N SER A 118 30.10 -25.48 4.48
CA SER A 118 29.05 -25.24 3.49
C SER A 118 29.64 -25.18 2.07
N PRO A 119 29.11 -25.93 1.09
CA PRO A 119 29.61 -25.91 -0.29
C PRO A 119 29.29 -24.60 -1.02
N HIS A 120 28.38 -23.79 -0.46
CA HIS A 120 27.92 -22.54 -1.04
C HIS A 120 27.96 -21.41 -0.01
N VAL A 121 28.17 -20.19 -0.53
CA VAL A 121 28.12 -18.96 0.27
C VAL A 121 26.73 -18.81 0.90
N PRO A 122 26.62 -18.60 2.21
CA PRO A 122 25.33 -18.42 2.86
C PRO A 122 24.67 -17.11 2.40
N VAL A 123 23.36 -17.16 2.22
CA VAL A 123 22.53 -16.01 1.84
C VAL A 123 21.32 -15.92 2.76
N ALA A 124 20.94 -14.70 3.13
CA ALA A 124 19.72 -14.47 3.90
C ALA A 124 18.53 -14.50 2.95
N ARG A 125 17.77 -15.61 2.96
CA ARG A 125 16.60 -15.76 2.10
C ARG A 125 15.42 -14.97 2.65
N PRO A 126 14.56 -14.41 1.79
CA PRO A 126 13.33 -13.76 2.23
C PRO A 126 12.33 -14.77 2.77
N LYS A 127 11.70 -14.41 3.89
CA LYS A 127 10.67 -15.17 4.60
C LYS A 127 9.41 -14.35 4.71
N SER A 128 8.26 -14.96 4.46
CA SER A 128 6.96 -14.31 4.69
C SER A 128 6.77 -13.99 6.17
N LEU A 129 6.35 -12.76 6.49
CA LEU A 129 5.92 -12.40 7.85
C LEU A 129 4.50 -12.90 8.16
N ILE A 130 3.78 -13.42 7.16
CA ILE A 130 2.44 -14.00 7.31
C ILE A 130 2.51 -15.49 7.59
N THR A 131 3.27 -16.24 6.78
CA THR A 131 3.33 -17.71 6.88
C THR A 131 4.62 -18.22 7.51
N GLY A 132 5.72 -17.47 7.46
CA GLY A 132 7.06 -17.90 7.87
C GLY A 132 7.81 -18.70 6.80
N ASP A 133 7.20 -18.97 5.65
CA ASP A 133 7.79 -19.77 4.58
C ASP A 133 8.79 -18.99 3.72
N ASP A 134 9.66 -19.72 3.00
CA ASP A 134 10.48 -19.14 1.93
C ASP A 134 9.58 -18.56 0.84
N MET A 135 9.87 -17.34 0.40
CA MET A 135 9.08 -16.67 -0.64
C MET A 135 9.96 -16.03 -1.71
N LYS A 136 9.36 -15.67 -2.84
CA LYS A 136 9.97 -14.76 -3.82
C LYS A 136 9.29 -13.41 -3.70
N ILE A 137 10.05 -12.34 -3.52
CA ILE A 137 9.52 -10.98 -3.50
C ILE A 137 9.14 -10.61 -4.94
N THR A 138 7.88 -10.27 -5.16
CA THR A 138 7.32 -9.91 -6.48
C THR A 138 6.69 -8.52 -6.51
N TRP A 139 6.44 -7.92 -5.35
CA TRP A 139 5.89 -6.58 -5.22
C TRP A 139 6.21 -5.97 -3.84
N SER A 140 6.08 -4.65 -3.70
CA SER A 140 6.24 -3.92 -2.43
C SER A 140 5.43 -2.63 -2.40
N ALA A 141 5.43 -1.93 -1.26
CA ALA A 141 4.76 -0.64 -1.11
C ALA A 141 5.31 0.50 -1.99
N ASN A 142 6.51 0.33 -2.56
CA ASN A 142 7.19 1.34 -3.39
C ASN A 142 7.96 0.66 -4.52
N TRP A 143 7.28 -0.24 -5.25
CA TRP A 143 7.91 -1.11 -6.26
C TRP A 143 8.29 -0.36 -7.55
N ASP A 144 7.55 0.69 -7.88
CA ASP A 144 7.67 1.53 -9.06
C ASP A 144 8.38 2.87 -8.79
N ASP A 145 9.19 2.92 -7.71
CA ASP A 145 10.04 4.06 -7.37
C ASP A 145 10.96 4.47 -8.53
N ASP A 146 11.17 5.78 -8.70
CA ASP A 146 12.02 6.34 -9.75
C ASP A 146 11.73 5.80 -11.17
N LEU A 147 10.43 5.58 -11.46
CA LEU A 147 9.91 5.07 -12.74
C LEU A 147 10.36 3.63 -13.06
N SER A 148 10.75 2.86 -12.04
CA SER A 148 11.09 1.44 -12.19
C SER A 148 9.93 0.65 -12.78
N GLY A 149 10.20 -0.09 -13.86
CA GLY A 149 9.17 -0.87 -14.56
C GLY A 149 8.10 -0.05 -15.27
N SER A 150 8.28 1.27 -15.42
CA SER A 150 7.28 2.19 -15.99
C SER A 150 6.74 1.77 -17.37
N GLN A 151 7.54 1.14 -18.23
CA GLN A 151 7.07 0.66 -19.54
C GLN A 151 5.88 -0.32 -19.43
N GLU A 152 5.82 -1.11 -18.36
CA GLU A 152 4.76 -2.08 -18.11
C GLU A 152 3.72 -1.56 -17.10
N ILE A 153 4.17 -0.75 -16.14
CA ILE A 153 3.39 -0.36 -14.97
C ILE A 153 2.66 0.96 -15.21
N ALA A 154 3.33 1.98 -15.78
CA ALA A 154 2.79 3.33 -15.92
C ALA A 154 1.58 3.40 -16.87
N VAL A 155 1.53 2.52 -17.88
CA VAL A 155 0.37 2.42 -18.80
C VAL A 155 -0.94 2.05 -18.09
N ASN A 156 -0.85 1.52 -16.87
CA ASN A 156 -1.97 1.13 -16.04
C ASN A 156 -2.28 2.15 -14.93
N ASP A 157 -1.60 3.31 -14.91
CA ASP A 157 -1.92 4.41 -13.98
C ASP A 157 -3.35 4.91 -14.30
N PRO A 158 -4.31 4.85 -13.34
CA PRO A 158 -5.68 5.30 -13.56
C PRO A 158 -5.82 6.77 -13.95
N VAL A 159 -4.79 7.60 -13.75
CA VAL A 159 -4.78 9.02 -14.12
C VAL A 159 -4.41 9.22 -15.59
N LEU A 160 -3.69 8.26 -16.20
CA LEU A 160 -3.30 8.31 -17.61
C LEU A 160 -4.31 7.62 -18.56
N ALA A 161 -5.16 6.73 -18.02
CA ALA A 161 -6.10 5.90 -18.77
C ALA A 161 -7.41 6.59 -19.17
#